data_AF-M9M7J0-F1
#
_entry.id   AF-M9M7J0-F1
#
_cell.length_a   1.000
_cell.length_b   1.000
_cell.length_c   1.000
_cell.angle_alpha   90.00
_cell.angle_beta   90.00
_cell.angle_gamma   90.00
#
_symmetry.space_group_name_H-M   'P 1'
#
loop_
_entity.id
_entity.type
_entity.pdbx_description
1 polymer ?
#
loop_
_entity_poly.entity_id
_entity_poly.type
_entity_poly.pdbx_seq_one_letter_code
_entity_poly.pdbx_strand_id
1 'polypeptide(L)'
;MAGSATSGSVLRSLRHLNPPTKGSKFAIRAPSHAAHTPKFVQPKDRIPFWNIVPGDHVKLKSGRVGQQDGLDSDEKIRGEGIVVRIDREKNWLWLRDVDDKNKLAPKAIRHIIPRLVDPLAPEKGYGPNVTEIPRPVHYSNVMLKLPGSDQFAVRLSRSAAKYDKRKGMYVWKRYATIKASEEKLLETGKAFEKVEVPWPSLPGKRRIRDSSMSDRNTVEGESWAPWRPEDPVLLPERKGITSPQSELRAQILADERRQRDAEKQVEAGPSAPADALGTYAGFKQGRVKPPPIAQPPTPAEIIRMRTNAASDWASGEAIEAHRQEGGLSFHWRDYLDLAPRQGPASGGDWSELPASTRKGGLDAPRDPRDGRITDGLSRNDVDRMPIELLMTRDLTNERGLKWRMRRWKEKQAEMQQEAIQEHRERSKLLKELDALKV
;
A
#
# COMPACT_ATOMS: atom_id res chain seq x y z
N MET A 1 -1.58 -46.33 41.70
CA MET A 1 -2.92 -45.71 41.63
C MET A 1 -3.23 -45.38 40.18
N ALA A 2 -4.44 -45.71 39.74
CA ALA A 2 -4.83 -45.91 38.35
C ALA A 2 -4.80 -44.66 37.44
N GLY A 3 -4.43 -44.90 36.17
CA GLY A 3 -5.15 -44.48 34.95
C GLY A 3 -5.36 -43.00 34.65
N SER A 4 -4.62 -42.48 33.66
CA SER A 4 -5.17 -41.89 32.42
C SER A 4 -4.12 -41.01 31.74
N ALA A 5 -3.58 -41.45 30.59
CA ALA A 5 -2.96 -40.55 29.60
C ALA A 5 -2.79 -41.22 28.23
N THR A 6 -3.80 -41.92 27.72
CA THR A 6 -3.87 -42.26 26.29
C THR A 6 -4.40 -41.04 25.52
N SER A 7 -3.51 -40.21 24.93
CA SER A 7 -3.74 -39.33 23.74
C SER A 7 -2.89 -38.02 23.71
N GLY A 8 -1.57 -38.09 23.86
CA GLY A 8 -0.72 -36.88 23.88
C GLY A 8 -0.34 -36.25 22.52
N SER A 9 -0.53 -36.92 21.38
CA SER A 9 0.03 -36.45 20.09
C SER A 9 -0.94 -35.68 19.17
N VAL A 10 -2.24 -35.65 19.45
CA VAL A 10 -3.26 -34.99 18.59
C VAL A 10 -3.55 -33.53 19.01
N LEU A 11 -3.09 -33.09 20.19
CA LEU A 11 -3.45 -31.79 20.78
C LEU A 11 -2.45 -30.65 20.53
N ARG A 12 -1.59 -30.70 19.50
CA ARG A 12 -0.61 -29.59 19.26
C ARG A 12 -1.19 -28.31 18.67
N SER A 13 -2.44 -28.31 18.21
CA SER A 13 -3.16 -27.04 18.07
C SER A 13 -4.64 -27.25 18.32
N LEU A 14 -5.13 -26.87 19.51
CA LEU A 14 -6.57 -26.69 19.75
C LEU A 14 -7.18 -25.54 18.91
N ARG A 15 -6.42 -24.99 17.95
CA ARG A 15 -6.91 -24.01 16.98
C ARG A 15 -8.05 -24.55 16.10
N HIS A 16 -8.18 -25.86 15.96
CA HIS A 16 -9.34 -26.48 15.30
C HIS A 16 -10.58 -26.55 16.20
N LEU A 17 -10.42 -26.43 17.53
CA LEU A 17 -11.51 -26.21 18.49
C LEU A 17 -11.90 -24.74 18.60
N ASN A 18 -10.98 -23.82 18.28
CA ASN A 18 -11.32 -22.40 18.21
C ASN A 18 -12.42 -22.20 17.18
N PRO A 19 -13.40 -21.32 17.45
CA PRO A 19 -14.43 -21.02 16.48
C PRO A 19 -13.77 -20.59 15.17
N PRO A 20 -14.19 -21.18 14.04
CA PRO A 20 -13.62 -20.87 12.72
C PRO A 20 -13.60 -19.36 12.47
N THR A 21 -12.48 -18.87 11.97
CA THR A 21 -12.27 -17.44 11.67
C THR A 21 -13.30 -16.93 10.66
N LYS A 22 -13.77 -15.68 10.82
CA LYS A 22 -14.75 -15.07 9.90
C LYS A 22 -14.24 -15.15 8.46
N GLY A 23 -14.96 -15.87 7.59
CA GLY A 23 -14.59 -16.10 6.18
C GLY A 23 -13.99 -17.48 5.87
N SER A 24 -13.70 -18.31 6.87
CA SER A 24 -13.31 -19.71 6.67
C SER A 24 -14.47 -20.56 6.13
N LYS A 25 -14.19 -21.54 5.27
CA LYS A 25 -15.19 -22.50 4.75
C LYS A 25 -15.91 -23.28 5.87
N PHE A 26 -15.24 -23.45 7.01
CA PHE A 26 -15.79 -24.12 8.19
C PHE A 26 -16.55 -23.16 9.12
N ALA A 27 -16.54 -21.85 8.85
CA ALA A 27 -17.21 -20.84 9.67
C ALA A 27 -18.73 -20.91 9.63
N ILE A 28 -19.27 -21.46 8.54
CA ILE A 28 -20.70 -21.60 8.34
C ILE A 28 -21.00 -23.10 8.38
N ARG A 29 -21.46 -23.61 9.53
CA ARG A 29 -21.96 -25.00 9.71
C ARG A 29 -23.34 -25.20 9.06
N ALA A 30 -23.56 -24.61 7.89
CA ALA A 30 -24.75 -24.87 7.08
C ALA A 30 -24.28 -25.54 5.79
N PRO A 31 -24.96 -26.60 5.30
CA PRO A 31 -24.67 -27.14 3.99
C PRO A 31 -24.71 -26.01 2.95
N SER A 32 -23.87 -26.08 1.92
CA SER A 32 -23.69 -25.04 0.90
C SER A 32 -25.00 -24.54 0.29
N HIS A 33 -26.02 -25.40 0.20
CA HIS A 33 -27.36 -25.06 -0.27
C HIS A 33 -28.27 -24.36 0.76
N ALA A 34 -27.99 -24.49 2.06
CA ALA A 34 -28.72 -23.80 3.13
C ALA A 34 -28.02 -22.50 3.58
N ALA A 35 -26.77 -22.29 3.17
CA ALA A 35 -26.02 -21.07 3.45
C ALA A 35 -26.48 -19.94 2.50
N HIS A 36 -27.21 -18.96 3.03
CA HIS A 36 -27.52 -17.75 2.27
C HIS A 36 -26.23 -16.97 1.97
N THR A 37 -25.69 -17.11 0.76
CA THR A 37 -24.59 -16.29 0.26
C THR A 37 -25.15 -15.04 -0.42
N PRO A 38 -25.12 -13.87 0.23
CA PRO A 38 -25.62 -12.65 -0.41
C PRO A 38 -24.80 -12.34 -1.66
N LYS A 39 -25.46 -11.81 -2.70
CA LYS A 39 -24.79 -11.39 -3.93
C LYS A 39 -23.71 -10.36 -3.59
N PHE A 40 -22.47 -10.65 -3.98
CA PHE A 40 -21.37 -9.70 -3.85
C PHE A 40 -21.64 -8.48 -4.74
N VAL A 41 -21.56 -7.29 -4.16
CA VAL A 41 -21.74 -6.02 -4.88
C VAL A 41 -20.35 -5.51 -5.28
N GLN A 42 -20.15 -5.33 -6.59
CA GLN A 42 -18.89 -4.83 -7.12
C GLN A 42 -18.65 -3.40 -6.62
N PRO A 43 -17.39 -2.96 -6.39
CA PRO A 43 -17.09 -1.61 -5.93
C PRO A 43 -17.75 -0.48 -6.75
N LYS A 44 -17.92 -0.68 -8.06
CA LYS A 44 -18.60 0.27 -8.97
C LYS A 44 -20.11 0.41 -8.71
N ASP A 45 -20.74 -0.65 -8.19
CA ASP A 45 -22.18 -0.71 -7.90
C ASP A 45 -22.48 -0.29 -6.43
N ARG A 46 -21.43 -0.06 -5.64
CA ARG A 46 -21.58 0.47 -4.27
C ARG A 46 -21.96 1.93 -4.35
N ILE A 47 -22.86 2.35 -3.48
CA ILE A 47 -23.30 3.74 -3.45
C ILE A 47 -22.14 4.61 -2.94
N PRO A 48 -21.59 5.53 -3.76
CA PRO A 48 -20.44 6.33 -3.35
C PRO A 48 -20.86 7.40 -2.33
N PHE A 49 -22.03 8.02 -2.53
CA PHE A 49 -22.55 9.09 -1.68
C PHE A 49 -23.86 8.67 -1.05
N TRP A 50 -23.81 8.34 0.24
CA TRP A 50 -24.97 7.97 1.02
C TRP A 50 -25.71 9.20 1.52
N ASN A 51 -26.97 9.38 1.09
CA ASN A 51 -27.83 10.47 1.57
C ASN A 51 -28.67 10.08 2.79
N ILE A 52 -28.60 8.82 3.21
CA ILE A 52 -29.23 8.28 4.41
C ILE A 52 -28.09 7.79 5.33
N VAL A 53 -28.15 8.17 6.60
CA VAL A 53 -27.12 7.96 7.63
C VAL A 53 -27.80 7.35 8.87
N PRO A 54 -27.08 6.63 9.76
CA PRO A 54 -27.64 6.23 11.03
C PRO A 54 -28.29 7.40 11.78
N GLY A 55 -29.40 7.14 12.46
CA GLY A 55 -30.23 8.15 13.13
C GLY A 55 -31.33 8.75 12.25
N ASP A 56 -31.30 8.56 10.93
CA ASP A 56 -32.39 9.02 10.07
C ASP A 56 -33.66 8.20 10.25
N HIS A 57 -34.80 8.88 10.17
CA HIS A 57 -36.12 8.27 10.18
C HIS A 57 -36.53 7.94 8.74
N VAL A 58 -36.93 6.71 8.49
CA VAL A 58 -37.21 6.24 7.15
C VAL A 58 -38.43 5.34 7.06
N LYS A 59 -39.06 5.34 5.87
CA LYS A 59 -40.19 4.49 5.51
C LYS A 59 -39.84 3.58 4.34
N LEU A 60 -40.33 2.35 4.37
CA LEU A 60 -40.18 1.42 3.25
C LEU A 60 -41.05 1.86 2.07
N LYS A 61 -40.47 1.84 0.87
CA LYS A 61 -41.20 2.10 -0.38
C LYS A 61 -42.07 0.92 -0.78
N SER A 62 -41.55 -0.30 -0.56
CA SER A 62 -42.17 -1.57 -0.93
C SER A 62 -41.95 -2.60 0.16
N GLY A 63 -42.82 -3.62 0.16
CA GLY A 63 -42.85 -4.66 1.19
C GLY A 63 -43.97 -4.41 2.21
N ARG A 64 -44.54 -5.52 2.69
CA ARG A 64 -45.52 -5.55 3.77
C ARG A 64 -44.80 -5.89 5.07
N VAL A 65 -45.06 -5.13 6.12
CA VAL A 65 -44.60 -5.40 7.49
C VAL A 65 -45.84 -5.49 8.38
N GLY A 66 -45.79 -6.26 9.47
CA GLY A 66 -46.88 -6.34 10.46
C GLY A 66 -47.93 -7.44 10.24
N GLN A 67 -47.76 -8.33 9.25
CA GLN A 67 -48.67 -9.48 9.05
C GLN A 67 -48.68 -10.45 10.25
N GLN A 68 -47.64 -10.44 11.09
CA GLN A 68 -47.55 -11.28 12.28
C GLN A 68 -48.19 -10.64 13.53
N ASP A 69 -48.40 -9.33 13.54
CA ASP A 69 -48.93 -8.59 14.70
C ASP A 69 -50.46 -8.46 14.68
N GLY A 70 -51.15 -9.23 13.83
CA GLY A 70 -52.62 -9.24 13.76
C GLY A 70 -53.25 -7.97 13.16
N LEU A 71 -52.45 -7.06 12.58
CA LEU A 71 -52.96 -6.00 11.71
C LEU A 71 -53.31 -6.59 10.33
N ASP A 72 -54.36 -7.40 10.29
CA ASP A 72 -55.01 -7.87 9.07
C ASP A 72 -55.85 -6.75 8.44
N SER A 73 -55.22 -5.60 8.17
CA SER A 73 -55.79 -4.63 7.23
C SER A 73 -55.47 -5.08 5.81
N ASP A 74 -56.44 -4.99 4.91
CA ASP A 74 -56.25 -5.19 3.46
C ASP A 74 -55.24 -4.16 2.88
N GLU A 75 -55.03 -3.06 3.61
CA GLU A 75 -54.01 -2.06 3.31
C GLU A 75 -52.59 -2.58 3.60
N LYS A 76 -51.72 -2.42 2.60
CA LYS A 76 -50.28 -2.74 2.72
C LYS A 76 -49.59 -1.71 3.62
N ILE A 77 -49.54 -2.00 4.91
CA ILE A 77 -48.77 -1.20 5.87
C ILE A 77 -47.28 -1.31 5.52
N ARG A 78 -46.71 -0.16 5.19
CA ARG A 78 -45.28 -0.04 4.87
C ARG A 78 -44.53 0.20 6.16
N GLY A 79 -43.45 -0.57 6.35
CA GLY A 79 -42.64 -0.44 7.56
C GLY A 79 -42.01 0.94 7.72
N GLU A 80 -41.88 1.39 8.96
CA GLU A 80 -41.21 2.63 9.35
C GLU A 80 -40.17 2.32 10.43
N GLY A 81 -39.04 3.02 10.42
CA GLY A 81 -37.98 2.78 11.39
C GLY A 81 -36.85 3.79 11.33
N ILE A 82 -35.98 3.73 12.34
CA ILE A 82 -34.78 4.55 12.44
C ILE A 82 -33.58 3.73 11.98
N VAL A 83 -32.73 4.33 11.14
CA VAL A 83 -31.52 3.64 10.65
C VAL A 83 -30.53 3.47 11.80
N VAL A 84 -30.15 2.22 12.10
CA VAL A 84 -29.16 1.90 13.14
C VAL A 84 -27.77 1.79 12.54
N ARG A 85 -27.67 1.02 11.46
CA ARG A 85 -26.40 0.67 10.83
C ARG A 85 -26.56 0.63 9.32
N ILE A 86 -25.45 0.91 8.66
CA ILE A 86 -25.32 0.86 7.21
C ILE A 86 -24.17 -0.07 6.85
N ASP A 87 -24.39 -0.93 5.86
CA ASP A 87 -23.36 -1.73 5.22
C ASP A 87 -23.16 -1.18 3.81
N ARG A 88 -22.05 -0.47 3.65
CA ARG A 88 -21.66 0.18 2.40
C ARG A 88 -21.15 -0.80 1.35
N GLU A 89 -20.80 -2.02 1.75
CA GLU A 89 -20.34 -3.04 0.80
C GLU A 89 -21.53 -3.71 0.12
N LYS A 90 -22.65 -3.90 0.84
CA LYS A 90 -23.85 -4.57 0.32
C LYS A 90 -25.01 -3.64 -0.02
N ASN A 91 -24.85 -2.34 0.21
CA ASN A 91 -25.91 -1.32 0.10
C ASN A 91 -27.14 -1.62 0.98
N TRP A 92 -26.90 -2.13 2.19
CA TRP A 92 -27.94 -2.51 3.14
C TRP A 92 -28.04 -1.58 4.33
N LEU A 93 -29.26 -1.48 4.85
CA LEU A 93 -29.67 -0.70 6.01
C LEU A 93 -30.30 -1.65 7.03
N TRP A 94 -29.98 -1.46 8.31
CA TRP A 94 -30.70 -2.08 9.42
C TRP A 94 -31.52 -1.01 10.12
N LEU A 95 -32.81 -1.30 10.29
CA LEU A 95 -33.77 -0.40 10.91
C LEU A 95 -34.09 -0.92 12.32
N ARG A 96 -34.25 0.02 13.26
CA ARG A 96 -34.90 -0.21 14.54
C ARG A 96 -36.30 0.38 14.52
N ASP A 97 -37.17 -0.12 15.38
CA ASP A 97 -38.46 0.50 15.63
C ASP A 97 -38.28 1.94 16.10
N VAL A 98 -39.23 2.79 15.72
CA VAL A 98 -39.22 4.21 16.12
C VAL A 98 -39.47 4.30 17.63
N ASP A 99 -40.55 3.65 18.07
CA ASP A 99 -41.01 3.58 19.45
C ASP A 99 -41.55 2.16 19.74
N ASP A 100 -41.67 1.79 21.02
CA ASP A 100 -42.22 0.48 21.42
C ASP A 100 -43.67 0.26 20.96
N LYS A 101 -44.41 1.35 20.70
CA LYS A 101 -45.76 1.34 20.13
C LYS A 101 -45.75 1.12 18.60
N ASN A 102 -44.69 1.54 17.93
CA ASN A 102 -44.56 1.54 16.46
C ASN A 102 -43.54 0.49 16.02
N LYS A 103 -43.88 -0.79 16.18
CA LYS A 103 -43.04 -1.95 15.79
C LYS A 103 -43.09 -2.26 14.30
N LEU A 104 -42.98 -1.23 13.48
CA LEU A 104 -43.11 -1.33 12.02
C LEU A 104 -41.76 -1.55 11.32
N ALA A 105 -40.65 -1.74 12.04
CA ALA A 105 -39.39 -2.06 11.39
C ALA A 105 -39.43 -3.51 10.85
N PRO A 106 -38.87 -3.78 9.66
CA PRO A 106 -38.85 -5.11 9.10
C PRO A 106 -37.96 -6.03 9.95
N LYS A 107 -38.57 -7.02 10.59
CA LYS A 107 -37.89 -8.05 11.37
C LYS A 107 -38.09 -9.43 10.74
N ALA A 108 -37.19 -10.33 11.05
CA ALA A 108 -37.27 -11.73 10.70
C ALA A 108 -37.22 -12.55 11.98
N ILE A 109 -38.14 -13.50 12.09
CA ILE A 109 -38.13 -14.50 13.14
C ILE A 109 -36.96 -15.45 12.88
N ARG A 110 -36.06 -15.57 13.85
CA ARG A 110 -34.98 -16.56 13.83
C ARG A 110 -35.14 -17.53 14.99
N HIS A 111 -35.22 -18.81 14.64
CA HIS A 111 -35.12 -19.88 15.61
C HIS A 111 -33.68 -19.98 16.12
N ILE A 112 -33.53 -19.93 17.43
CA ILE A 112 -32.26 -20.13 18.12
C ILE A 112 -32.37 -21.39 18.98
N ILE A 113 -31.23 -22.05 19.18
CA ILE A 113 -31.17 -23.16 20.12
C ILE A 113 -31.48 -22.58 21.52
N PRO A 114 -32.47 -23.11 22.26
CA PRO A 114 -32.78 -22.63 23.61
C PRO A 114 -31.53 -22.58 24.46
N ARG A 115 -31.31 -21.43 25.09
CA ARG A 115 -30.28 -21.26 26.11
C ARG A 115 -30.96 -21.07 27.45
N LEU A 116 -30.31 -21.52 28.51
CA LEU A 116 -30.73 -21.17 29.87
C LEU A 116 -30.75 -19.64 29.98
N VAL A 117 -31.81 -19.09 30.57
CA VAL A 117 -31.95 -17.64 30.78
C VAL A 117 -30.79 -17.11 31.62
N ASP A 118 -30.39 -17.90 32.61
CA ASP A 118 -29.24 -17.64 33.47
C ASP A 118 -28.39 -18.91 33.54
N PRO A 119 -27.15 -18.91 33.03
CA PRO A 119 -26.30 -20.09 33.05
C PRO A 119 -25.90 -20.52 34.47
N LEU A 120 -26.00 -19.63 35.46
CA LEU A 120 -25.65 -19.93 36.85
C LEU A 120 -26.85 -20.46 37.66
N ALA A 121 -28.08 -20.27 37.17
CA ALA A 121 -29.30 -20.68 37.84
C ALA A 121 -30.21 -21.49 36.89
N PRO A 122 -29.95 -22.80 36.71
CA PRO A 122 -30.67 -23.65 35.75
C PRO A 122 -32.17 -23.79 36.06
N GLU A 123 -32.59 -23.50 37.29
CA GLU A 123 -34.00 -23.49 37.71
C GLU A 123 -34.85 -22.43 37.01
N LYS A 124 -34.23 -21.32 36.55
CA LYS A 124 -34.94 -20.28 35.78
C LYS A 124 -35.35 -20.74 34.38
N GLY A 125 -34.95 -21.95 33.98
CA GLY A 125 -35.37 -22.60 32.75
C GLY A 125 -34.71 -22.03 31.49
N TYR A 126 -35.24 -22.47 30.34
CA TYR A 126 -34.78 -22.05 29.02
C TYR A 126 -35.52 -20.79 28.56
N GLY A 127 -34.79 -19.88 27.93
CA GLY A 127 -35.39 -18.72 27.25
C GLY A 127 -36.17 -19.13 25.99
N PRO A 128 -36.89 -18.18 25.36
CA PRO A 128 -37.67 -18.47 24.16
C PRO A 128 -36.79 -19.01 23.02
N ASN A 129 -37.31 -20.00 22.30
CA ASN A 129 -36.63 -20.63 21.14
C ASN A 129 -36.58 -19.71 19.90
N VAL A 130 -37.18 -18.54 19.99
CA VAL A 130 -37.45 -17.66 18.88
C VAL A 130 -37.04 -16.25 19.27
N THR A 131 -36.28 -15.59 18.39
CA THR A 131 -35.88 -14.19 18.55
C THR A 131 -36.15 -13.43 17.27
N GLU A 132 -36.66 -12.21 17.40
CA GLU A 132 -36.79 -11.28 16.28
C GLU A 132 -35.44 -10.62 15.99
N ILE A 133 -35.00 -10.70 14.74
CA ILE A 133 -33.76 -10.08 14.28
C ILE A 133 -34.11 -9.04 13.21
N PRO A 134 -33.51 -7.84 13.22
CA PRO A 134 -33.75 -6.85 12.18
C PRO A 134 -33.35 -7.39 10.81
N ARG A 135 -34.28 -7.33 9.85
CA ARG A 135 -34.04 -7.76 8.46
C ARG A 135 -33.29 -6.66 7.72
N PRO A 136 -32.22 -6.99 6.97
CA PRO A 136 -31.53 -6.00 6.15
C PRO A 136 -32.43 -5.51 5.02
N VAL A 137 -32.43 -4.20 4.79
CA VAL A 137 -33.20 -3.52 3.73
C VAL A 137 -32.24 -2.90 2.73
N HIS A 138 -32.49 -3.08 1.43
CA HIS A 138 -31.69 -2.43 0.41
C HIS A 138 -31.97 -0.93 0.32
N TYR A 139 -30.94 -0.11 0.14
CA TYR A 139 -31.03 1.36 0.11
C TYR A 139 -32.11 1.91 -0.84
N SER A 140 -32.33 1.26 -1.99
CA SER A 140 -33.33 1.69 -2.98
C SER A 140 -34.78 1.59 -2.50
N ASN A 141 -35.06 0.79 -1.48
CA ASN A 141 -36.41 0.50 -1.01
C ASN A 141 -36.81 1.40 0.16
N VAL A 142 -36.10 2.50 0.38
CA VAL A 142 -36.26 3.35 1.56
C VAL A 142 -36.52 4.80 1.13
N MET A 143 -37.42 5.47 1.83
CA MET A 143 -37.75 6.89 1.69
C MET A 143 -37.43 7.61 2.99
N LEU A 144 -36.76 8.76 2.89
CA LEU A 144 -36.39 9.57 4.06
C LEU A 144 -37.61 10.36 4.57
N LYS A 145 -37.89 10.31 5.87
CA LYS A 145 -38.85 11.20 6.52
C LYS A 145 -38.19 12.55 6.79
N LEU A 146 -38.88 13.65 6.52
CA LEU A 146 -38.35 14.97 6.85
C LEU A 146 -38.43 15.20 8.37
N PRO A 147 -37.40 15.79 8.99
CA PRO A 147 -37.44 16.10 10.42
C PRO A 147 -38.50 17.18 10.68
N GLY A 148 -39.39 16.94 11.64
CA GLY A 148 -40.45 17.89 12.02
C GLY A 148 -41.71 17.87 11.14
N SER A 149 -41.77 17.01 10.12
CA SER A 149 -43.00 16.80 9.33
C SER A 149 -43.27 15.32 9.07
N ASP A 150 -44.52 15.00 8.72
CA ASP A 150 -44.93 13.64 8.34
C ASP A 150 -44.77 13.36 6.83
N GLN A 151 -44.07 14.24 6.13
CA GLN A 151 -43.81 14.09 4.71
C GLN A 151 -42.58 13.20 4.45
N PHE A 152 -42.68 12.40 3.39
CA PHE A 152 -41.61 11.51 2.94
C PHE A 152 -41.02 12.02 1.63
N ALA A 153 -39.70 11.91 1.51
CA ALA A 153 -38.97 12.28 0.31
C ALA A 153 -39.27 11.30 -0.84
N VAL A 154 -39.67 11.85 -2.00
CA VAL A 154 -39.82 11.08 -3.25
C VAL A 154 -38.44 10.78 -3.84
N ARG A 155 -37.54 11.75 -3.78
CA ARG A 155 -36.17 11.65 -4.28
C ARG A 155 -35.21 12.39 -3.35
N LEU A 156 -33.98 11.90 -3.26
CA LEU A 156 -32.88 12.58 -2.58
C LEU A 156 -31.88 13.07 -3.61
N SER A 157 -31.52 14.34 -3.52
CA SER A 157 -30.44 14.97 -4.29
C SER A 157 -29.40 15.54 -3.34
N ARG A 158 -28.22 15.86 -3.87
CA ARG A 158 -27.10 16.38 -3.09
C ARG A 158 -26.58 17.69 -3.67
N SER A 159 -25.90 18.46 -2.84
CA SER A 159 -24.99 19.51 -3.27
C SER A 159 -23.62 18.94 -3.65
N ALA A 160 -22.74 19.79 -4.19
CA ALA A 160 -21.33 19.48 -4.35
C ALA A 160 -20.67 19.17 -3.00
N ALA A 161 -19.80 18.16 -2.96
CA ALA A 161 -19.05 17.82 -1.76
C ALA A 161 -17.94 18.85 -1.50
N LYS A 162 -17.88 19.39 -0.28
CA LYS A 162 -16.85 20.32 0.19
C LYS A 162 -16.05 19.66 1.30
N TYR A 163 -14.74 19.87 1.33
CA TYR A 163 -13.89 19.34 2.40
C TYR A 163 -13.99 20.25 3.64
N ASP A 164 -14.49 19.72 4.75
CA ASP A 164 -14.51 20.44 6.03
C ASP A 164 -13.23 20.10 6.82
N LYS A 165 -12.31 21.07 6.89
CA LYS A 165 -11.01 20.92 7.58
C LYS A 165 -11.17 20.61 9.07
N ARG A 166 -12.21 21.15 9.74
CA ARG A 166 -12.41 20.93 11.18
C ARG A 166 -12.87 19.52 11.47
N LYS A 167 -13.71 18.95 10.60
CA LYS A 167 -14.20 17.58 10.73
C LYS A 167 -13.26 16.55 10.08
N GLY A 168 -12.31 17.00 9.25
CA GLY A 168 -11.40 16.13 8.50
C GLY A 168 -12.11 15.24 7.48
N MET A 169 -13.26 15.67 6.94
CA MET A 169 -14.08 14.85 6.06
C MET A 169 -14.80 15.69 4.99
N TYR A 170 -15.14 15.06 3.87
CA TYR A 170 -16.02 15.66 2.88
C TYR A 170 -17.46 15.70 3.38
N VAL A 171 -18.05 16.88 3.36
CA VAL A 171 -19.43 17.15 3.76
C VAL A 171 -20.19 17.70 2.57
N TRP A 172 -21.43 17.26 2.41
CA TRP A 172 -22.38 17.82 1.45
C TRP A 172 -23.73 18.01 2.15
N LYS A 173 -24.51 18.97 1.65
CA LYS A 173 -25.93 19.12 1.98
C LYS A 173 -26.75 18.17 1.14
N ARG A 174 -27.79 17.60 1.73
CA ARG A 174 -28.79 16.75 1.06
C ARG A 174 -30.10 17.51 0.93
N TYR A 175 -30.77 17.31 -0.19
CA TYR A 175 -32.06 17.92 -0.48
C TYR A 175 -33.09 16.83 -0.79
N ALA A 176 -34.24 16.89 -0.15
CA ALA A 176 -35.39 16.05 -0.44
C ALA A 176 -36.29 16.74 -1.46
N THR A 177 -36.77 15.97 -2.44
CA THR A 177 -37.87 16.38 -3.31
C THR A 177 -39.15 15.83 -2.70
N ILE A 178 -40.03 16.72 -2.25
CA ILE A 178 -41.35 16.41 -1.67
C ILE A 178 -42.45 16.76 -2.67
N LYS A 179 -43.62 16.14 -2.53
CA LYS A 179 -44.83 16.60 -3.22
C LYS A 179 -45.26 17.92 -2.56
N ALA A 180 -45.47 18.96 -3.37
CA ALA A 180 -45.95 20.24 -2.86
C ALA A 180 -47.34 20.07 -2.24
N SER A 181 -47.64 20.85 -1.19
CA SER A 181 -49.03 20.99 -0.71
C SER A 181 -49.88 21.65 -1.79
N GLU A 182 -51.19 21.40 -1.79
CA GLU A 182 -52.11 21.94 -2.80
C GLU A 182 -52.05 23.48 -2.87
N GLU A 183 -51.89 24.15 -1.73
CA GLU A 183 -51.69 25.60 -1.62
C GLU A 183 -50.42 26.07 -2.37
N LYS A 184 -49.27 25.43 -2.12
CA LYS A 184 -48.02 25.77 -2.78
C LYS A 184 -48.02 25.41 -4.27
N LEU A 185 -48.78 24.38 -4.65
CA LEU A 185 -48.95 23.99 -6.03
C LEU A 185 -49.72 25.06 -6.81
N LEU A 186 -50.75 25.66 -6.20
CA LEU A 186 -51.48 26.81 -6.76
C LEU A 186 -50.59 28.06 -6.88
N GLU A 187 -49.74 28.34 -5.89
CA GLU A 187 -48.87 29.52 -5.89
C GLU A 187 -47.69 29.41 -6.88
N THR A 188 -47.00 28.27 -6.89
CA THR A 188 -45.74 28.12 -7.64
C THR A 188 -45.89 27.37 -8.96
N GLY A 189 -47.03 26.72 -9.20
CA GLY A 189 -47.28 25.86 -10.36
C GLY A 189 -46.38 24.61 -10.41
N LYS A 190 -45.59 24.34 -9.37
CA LYS A 190 -44.64 23.21 -9.32
C LYS A 190 -45.15 22.11 -8.40
N ALA A 191 -45.37 20.93 -8.96
CA ALA A 191 -45.84 19.76 -8.20
C ALA A 191 -44.83 19.23 -7.16
N PHE A 192 -43.56 19.64 -7.26
CA PHE A 192 -42.50 19.16 -6.39
C PHE A 192 -41.65 20.30 -5.85
N GLU A 193 -41.42 20.28 -4.53
CA GLU A 193 -40.58 21.24 -3.83
C GLU A 193 -39.26 20.58 -3.41
N LYS A 194 -38.15 21.31 -3.50
CA LYS A 194 -36.82 20.86 -3.10
C LYS A 194 -36.45 21.49 -1.76
N VAL A 195 -36.44 20.69 -0.70
CA VAL A 195 -36.20 21.13 0.69
C VAL A 195 -34.84 20.62 1.17
N GLU A 196 -34.05 21.47 1.85
CA GLU A 196 -32.81 21.04 2.50
C GLU A 196 -33.12 20.18 3.72
N VAL A 197 -32.51 18.99 3.82
CA VAL A 197 -32.69 18.10 4.97
C VAL A 197 -31.38 18.05 5.77
N PRO A 198 -31.37 18.52 7.03
CA PRO A 198 -30.17 18.48 7.86
C PRO A 198 -29.77 17.03 8.19
N TRP A 199 -28.49 16.81 8.46
CA TRP A 199 -27.99 15.53 8.98
C TRP A 199 -28.42 15.30 10.44
N PRO A 200 -28.69 14.06 10.86
CA PRO A 200 -29.06 13.78 12.24
C PRO A 200 -27.87 14.06 13.17
N SER A 201 -28.15 14.62 14.35
CA SER A 201 -27.14 14.77 15.40
C SER A 201 -26.88 13.41 16.04
N LEU A 202 -25.80 12.76 15.64
CA LEU A 202 -25.35 11.52 16.27
C LEU A 202 -24.50 11.83 17.50
N PRO A 203 -24.60 11.03 18.57
CA PRO A 203 -23.68 11.15 19.69
C PRO A 203 -22.25 11.00 19.17
N GLY A 204 -21.39 11.95 19.52
CA GLY A 204 -19.99 11.93 19.10
C GLY A 204 -19.34 10.62 19.52
N LYS A 205 -18.79 9.87 18.57
CA LYS A 205 -18.03 8.66 18.88
C LYS A 205 -16.83 9.08 19.73
N ARG A 206 -16.81 8.68 21.01
CA ARG A 206 -15.63 8.86 21.87
C ARG A 206 -14.45 8.16 21.20
N ARG A 207 -13.44 8.94 20.80
CA ARG A 207 -12.18 8.37 20.31
C ARG A 207 -11.45 7.82 21.55
N ILE A 208 -11.30 6.50 21.61
CA ILE A 208 -10.44 5.87 22.59
C ILE A 208 -9.02 6.13 22.10
N ARG A 209 -8.18 6.76 22.93
CA ARG A 209 -6.77 6.96 22.60
C ARG A 209 -6.06 5.64 22.89
N ASP A 210 -5.54 5.01 21.84
CA ASP A 210 -4.68 3.84 21.99
C ASP A 210 -3.25 4.29 22.34
N SER A 211 -2.44 3.40 22.93
CA SER A 211 -1.03 3.68 23.26
C SER A 211 -0.16 3.97 22.04
N SER A 212 -0.62 3.60 20.84
CA SER A 212 0.02 3.90 19.56
C SER A 212 -0.33 5.28 19.00
N MET A 213 -1.26 6.03 19.61
CA MET A 213 -1.64 7.36 19.15
C MET A 213 -0.91 8.45 19.95
N SER A 214 -0.14 9.28 19.25
CA SER A 214 0.50 10.47 19.81
C SER A 214 -0.51 11.60 20.06
N ASP A 215 -0.18 12.51 20.99
CA ASP A 215 -1.03 13.68 21.24
C ASP A 215 -0.90 14.70 20.10
N ARG A 216 -1.96 15.48 19.88
CA ARG A 216 -2.03 16.46 18.79
C ARG A 216 -0.89 17.47 18.86
N ASN A 217 -0.58 17.94 20.06
CA ASN A 217 0.45 18.95 20.29
C ASN A 217 1.85 18.43 19.92
N THR A 218 2.11 17.13 20.12
CA THR A 218 3.37 16.49 19.74
C THR A 218 3.51 16.48 18.21
N VAL A 219 2.47 16.04 17.49
CA VAL A 219 2.50 15.98 16.01
C VAL A 219 2.57 17.38 15.39
N GLU A 220 1.79 18.34 15.89
CA GLU A 220 1.79 19.71 15.35
C GLU A 220 3.14 20.40 15.59
N GLY A 221 3.78 20.16 16.75
CA GLY A 221 5.11 20.66 17.06
C GLY A 221 6.22 20.10 16.15
N GLU A 222 6.16 18.82 15.80
CA GLU A 222 7.13 18.16 14.92
C GLU A 222 6.92 18.49 13.44
N SER A 223 5.68 18.79 13.03
CA SER A 223 5.33 19.02 11.62
C SER A 223 5.81 20.35 11.02
N TRP A 224 6.32 21.27 11.85
CA TRP A 224 6.95 22.50 11.37
C TRP A 224 8.46 22.30 11.20
N ALA A 225 8.88 21.80 10.04
CA ALA A 225 10.28 21.87 9.62
C ALA A 225 10.47 23.16 8.80
N PRO A 226 11.16 24.19 9.30
CA PRO A 226 11.54 25.31 8.46
C PRO A 226 12.47 24.77 7.37
N TRP A 227 12.12 24.95 6.09
CA TRP A 227 12.95 24.54 4.97
C TRP A 227 14.36 25.12 5.14
N ARG A 228 15.31 24.25 5.50
CA ARG A 228 16.73 24.54 5.60
C ARG A 228 17.44 23.68 4.56
N PRO A 229 18.19 24.29 3.61
CA PRO A 229 18.97 23.54 2.63
C PRO A 229 20.01 22.59 3.24
N GLU A 230 20.30 22.74 4.54
CA GLU A 230 21.34 22.01 5.28
C GLU A 230 20.77 20.88 6.17
N ASP A 231 19.45 20.66 6.21
CA ASP A 231 18.85 19.68 7.13
C ASP A 231 19.01 18.24 6.57
N PRO A 232 19.76 17.34 7.25
CA PRO A 232 20.16 16.04 6.72
C PRO A 232 19.11 14.93 6.88
N VAL A 233 17.90 15.25 7.37
CA VAL A 233 16.92 14.23 7.74
C VAL A 233 15.94 14.01 6.58
N LEU A 234 16.15 12.92 5.82
CA LEU A 234 15.22 12.19 4.93
C LEU A 234 15.53 12.11 3.42
N LEU A 235 16.77 12.31 3.00
CA LEU A 235 17.21 11.69 1.74
C LEU A 235 18.37 10.76 2.07
N PRO A 236 18.34 9.45 1.70
CA PRO A 236 19.57 8.68 1.70
C PRO A 236 20.57 9.48 0.89
N GLU A 237 21.82 9.58 1.36
CA GLU A 237 22.92 10.09 0.56
C GLU A 237 23.03 9.23 -0.71
N ARG A 238 22.21 9.54 -1.72
CA ARG A 238 22.63 9.36 -3.09
C ARG A 238 23.75 10.37 -3.20
N LYS A 239 24.97 9.93 -2.85
CA LYS A 239 26.19 10.57 -3.33
C LYS A 239 25.90 10.85 -4.79
N GLY A 240 25.71 12.12 -5.14
CA GLY A 240 25.59 12.50 -6.53
C GLY A 240 26.80 11.88 -7.19
N ILE A 241 26.59 11.10 -8.26
CA ILE A 241 27.71 10.61 -9.06
C ILE A 241 28.34 11.90 -9.56
N THR A 242 29.40 12.36 -8.92
CA THR A 242 30.20 13.52 -9.31
C THR A 242 31.36 13.00 -10.14
N SER A 243 31.78 13.74 -11.16
CA SER A 243 32.99 13.38 -11.90
C SER A 243 34.22 13.85 -11.14
N PRO A 244 35.36 13.13 -11.24
CA PRO A 244 36.64 13.62 -10.70
C PRO A 244 36.98 15.04 -11.19
N GLN A 245 36.60 15.39 -12.43
CA GLN A 245 36.80 16.74 -12.98
C GLN A 245 35.90 17.79 -12.31
N SER A 246 34.65 17.46 -12.02
CA SER A 246 33.73 18.35 -11.30
C SER A 246 34.17 18.61 -9.86
N GLU A 247 34.76 17.60 -9.22
CA GLU A 247 35.31 17.68 -7.86
C GLU A 247 36.57 18.56 -7.84
N LEU A 248 37.50 18.35 -8.77
CA LEU A 248 38.66 19.23 -8.94
C LEU A 248 38.24 20.68 -9.19
N ARG A 249 37.23 20.91 -10.04
CA ARG A 249 36.73 22.26 -10.30
C ARG A 249 36.08 22.88 -9.06
N ALA A 250 35.33 22.11 -8.28
CA ALA A 250 34.75 22.57 -7.03
C ALA A 250 35.83 22.91 -5.99
N GLN A 251 36.89 22.09 -5.90
CA GLN A 251 38.05 22.34 -5.05
C GLN A 251 38.77 23.64 -5.44
N ILE A 252 39.07 23.84 -6.72
CA ILE A 252 39.70 25.08 -7.22
C ILE A 252 38.86 26.31 -6.85
N LEU A 253 37.54 26.25 -7.09
CA LEU A 253 36.64 27.36 -6.75
C LEU A 253 36.54 27.59 -5.24
N ALA A 254 36.63 26.52 -4.43
CA ALA A 254 36.65 26.63 -2.98
C ALA A 254 37.95 27.28 -2.49
N ASP A 255 39.08 26.93 -3.10
CA ASP A 255 40.39 27.50 -2.79
C ASP A 255 40.47 28.98 -3.16
N GLU A 256 40.05 29.34 -4.37
CA GLU A 256 39.97 30.73 -4.79
C GLU A 256 39.04 31.55 -3.88
N ARG A 257 37.95 30.94 -3.40
CA ARG A 257 37.04 31.61 -2.48
C ARG A 257 37.68 31.81 -1.11
N ARG A 258 38.35 30.79 -0.58
CA ARG A 258 39.10 30.90 0.68
C ARG A 258 40.15 32.00 0.61
N GLN A 259 40.85 32.12 -0.51
CA GLN A 259 41.81 33.20 -0.75
C GLN A 259 41.13 34.58 -0.75
N ARG A 260 40.04 34.75 -1.52
CA ARG A 260 39.28 36.02 -1.54
C ARG A 260 38.68 36.39 -0.19
N ASP A 261 38.19 35.42 0.55
CA ASP A 261 37.63 35.65 1.89
C ASP A 261 38.75 36.01 2.89
N ALA A 262 39.94 35.43 2.76
CA ALA A 262 41.13 35.83 3.53
C ALA A 262 41.63 37.25 3.18
N GLU A 263 41.69 37.59 1.88
CA GLU A 263 42.03 38.95 1.42
C GLU A 263 41.06 40.00 1.97
N LYS A 264 39.76 39.72 1.91
CA LYS A 264 38.72 40.60 2.50
C LYS A 264 38.85 40.72 4.00
N GLN A 265 39.24 39.65 4.71
CA GLN A 265 39.48 39.71 6.15
C GLN A 265 40.69 40.59 6.48
N VAL A 266 41.74 40.56 5.66
CA VAL A 266 42.92 41.44 5.80
C VAL A 266 42.56 42.90 5.51
N GLU A 267 41.78 43.17 4.45
CA GLU A 267 41.30 44.52 4.10
C GLU A 267 40.30 45.10 5.12
N ALA A 268 39.46 44.26 5.74
CA ALA A 268 38.45 44.69 6.69
C ALA A 268 38.99 44.98 8.10
N GLY A 269 40.29 44.78 8.36
CA GLY A 269 40.88 44.89 9.69
C GLY A 269 40.32 43.86 10.70
N PRO A 270 40.74 43.91 11.98
CA PRO A 270 40.29 42.96 12.99
C PRO A 270 38.79 43.11 13.27
N SER A 271 37.97 42.37 12.53
CA SER A 271 36.55 42.21 12.82
C SER A 271 36.34 41.20 13.95
N ALA A 272 35.28 41.43 14.73
CA ALA A 272 34.96 40.77 15.99
C ALA A 272 35.04 39.22 15.93
N PRO A 273 35.35 38.54 17.06
CA PRO A 273 35.56 37.10 17.11
C PRO A 273 34.35 36.29 16.65
N ALA A 274 34.62 35.08 16.13
CA ALA A 274 33.65 34.15 15.54
C ALA A 274 32.49 33.73 16.48
N ASP A 275 32.60 34.00 17.79
CA ASP A 275 31.59 33.69 18.80
C ASP A 275 30.50 34.77 18.96
N ALA A 276 30.48 35.81 18.12
CA ALA A 276 29.40 36.79 18.08
C ALA A 276 28.14 36.25 17.36
N LEU A 277 27.64 35.08 17.78
CA LEU A 277 26.30 34.56 17.40
C LEU A 277 25.22 35.26 18.25
N GLY A 278 25.12 36.58 18.11
CA GLY A 278 24.03 37.39 18.64
C GLY A 278 23.23 37.98 17.48
N THR A 279 21.99 37.52 17.28
CA THR A 279 21.03 38.09 16.33
C THR A 279 20.56 39.48 16.80
N TYR A 280 21.39 40.50 16.61
CA TYR A 280 20.99 41.90 16.73
C TYR A 280 20.66 42.49 15.35
N ALA A 281 19.56 43.23 15.23
CA ALA A 281 18.93 43.64 13.97
C ALA A 281 19.71 44.70 13.13
N GLY A 282 20.99 44.95 13.43
CA GLY A 282 21.77 46.06 12.84
C GLY A 282 22.84 45.65 11.83
N PHE A 283 23.21 44.37 11.72
CA PHE A 283 24.24 43.94 10.77
C PHE A 283 23.63 43.54 9.43
N LYS A 284 24.08 44.16 8.33
CA LYS A 284 23.75 43.74 6.97
C LYS A 284 24.04 42.24 6.87
N GLN A 285 23.00 41.43 6.68
CA GLN A 285 23.15 40.01 6.40
C GLN A 285 23.98 39.88 5.12
N GLY A 286 25.28 39.69 5.26
CA GLY A 286 26.12 39.22 4.17
C GLY A 286 25.52 37.90 3.74
N ARG A 287 24.92 37.85 2.55
CA ARG A 287 24.48 36.59 1.96
C ARG A 287 25.73 35.73 1.78
N VAL A 288 26.03 34.89 2.77
CA VAL A 288 27.08 33.88 2.66
C VAL A 288 26.61 32.92 1.59
N LYS A 289 27.14 33.08 0.37
CA LYS A 289 26.87 32.12 -0.70
C LYS A 289 27.36 30.74 -0.20
N PRO A 290 26.65 29.63 -0.43
CA PRO A 290 27.17 28.32 -0.05
C PRO A 290 28.51 28.04 -0.76
N PRO A 291 29.40 27.19 -0.19
CA PRO A 291 30.62 26.79 -0.88
C PRO A 291 30.29 26.14 -2.23
N PRO A 292 31.15 26.27 -3.25
CA PRO A 292 30.92 25.65 -4.55
C PRO A 292 30.82 24.13 -4.39
N ILE A 293 29.75 23.54 -4.91
CA ILE A 293 29.48 22.09 -4.86
C ILE A 293 29.81 21.49 -6.23
N ALA A 294 30.40 20.30 -6.24
CA ALA A 294 30.66 19.53 -7.44
C ALA A 294 29.34 19.26 -8.19
N GLN A 295 29.35 19.56 -9.49
CA GLN A 295 28.20 19.41 -10.36
C GLN A 295 28.07 17.95 -10.84
N PRO A 296 26.86 17.48 -11.19
CA PRO A 296 26.72 16.18 -11.85
C PRO A 296 27.54 16.14 -13.16
N PRO A 297 28.03 14.96 -13.56
CA PRO A 297 28.90 14.79 -14.71
C PRO A 297 28.17 15.18 -15.97
N THR A 298 28.87 15.90 -16.85
CA THR A 298 28.35 16.20 -18.18
C THR A 298 28.23 14.91 -19.00
N PRO A 299 27.37 14.87 -20.05
CA PRO A 299 27.28 13.70 -20.93
C PRO A 299 28.63 13.27 -21.51
N ALA A 300 29.52 14.22 -21.81
CA ALA A 300 30.87 13.95 -22.29
C ALA A 300 31.74 13.29 -21.20
N GLU A 301 31.66 13.76 -19.95
CA GLU A 301 32.35 13.16 -18.82
C GLU A 301 31.83 11.76 -18.52
N ILE A 302 30.53 11.51 -18.63
CA ILE A 302 29.94 10.17 -18.48
C ILE A 302 30.53 9.21 -19.52
N ILE A 303 30.64 9.65 -20.77
CA ILE A 303 31.25 8.84 -21.84
C ILE A 303 32.72 8.57 -21.52
N ARG A 304 33.48 9.58 -21.08
CA ARG A 304 34.89 9.42 -20.68
C ARG A 304 35.08 8.51 -19.47
N MET A 305 34.25 8.62 -18.44
CA MET A 305 34.31 7.72 -17.29
C MET A 305 34.02 6.28 -17.71
N ARG A 306 33.08 6.08 -18.64
CA ARG A 306 32.80 4.75 -19.19
C ARG A 306 33.91 4.23 -20.11
N THR A 307 34.58 5.09 -20.88
CA THR A 307 35.73 4.70 -21.71
C THR A 307 36.92 4.32 -20.83
N ASN A 308 37.17 5.10 -19.78
CA ASN A 308 38.25 4.82 -18.83
C ASN A 308 37.98 3.53 -18.04
N ALA A 309 36.76 3.34 -17.55
CA ALA A 309 36.40 2.07 -16.89
C ALA A 309 36.53 0.86 -17.83
N ALA A 310 36.25 1.04 -19.12
CA ALA A 310 36.44 0.01 -20.13
C ALA A 310 37.92 -0.27 -20.42
N SER A 311 38.76 0.77 -20.51
CA SER A 311 40.20 0.62 -20.69
C SER A 311 40.84 -0.03 -19.47
N ASP A 312 40.48 0.41 -18.26
CA ASP A 312 41.01 -0.10 -17.00
C ASP A 312 40.64 -1.58 -16.79
N TRP A 313 39.44 -1.97 -17.23
CA TRP A 313 39.05 -3.38 -17.27
C TRP A 313 39.88 -4.16 -18.30
N ALA A 314 40.07 -3.60 -19.51
CA ALA A 314 40.74 -4.29 -20.61
C ALA A 314 42.24 -4.51 -20.38
N SER A 315 42.89 -3.61 -19.62
CA SER A 315 44.28 -3.67 -19.16
C SER A 315 44.43 -4.24 -17.75
N GLY A 316 43.35 -4.75 -17.14
CA GLY A 316 43.38 -5.31 -15.81
C GLY A 316 44.12 -6.64 -15.76
N GLU A 317 44.97 -6.83 -14.76
CA GLU A 317 45.81 -8.03 -14.55
C GLU A 317 44.99 -9.32 -14.55
N ALA A 318 43.78 -9.32 -13.97
CA ALA A 318 42.89 -10.47 -13.96
C ALA A 318 42.39 -10.86 -15.36
N ILE A 319 42.18 -9.87 -16.25
CA ILE A 319 41.74 -10.12 -17.63
C ILE A 319 42.91 -10.59 -18.49
N GLU A 320 44.11 -10.04 -18.25
CA GLU A 320 45.34 -10.52 -18.91
C GLU A 320 45.65 -11.96 -18.51
N ALA A 321 45.56 -12.30 -17.21
CA ALA A 321 45.73 -13.67 -16.72
C ALA A 321 44.70 -14.63 -17.32
N HIS A 322 43.42 -14.24 -17.35
CA HIS A 322 42.35 -15.05 -17.96
C HIS A 322 42.60 -15.31 -19.45
N ARG A 323 43.16 -14.34 -20.19
CA ARG A 323 43.55 -14.54 -21.59
C ARG A 323 44.75 -15.48 -21.74
N GLN A 324 45.75 -15.38 -20.86
CA GLN A 324 46.90 -16.28 -20.84
C GLN A 324 46.49 -17.74 -20.60
N GLU A 325 45.42 -17.95 -19.82
CA GLU A 325 44.80 -19.28 -19.60
C GLU A 325 43.95 -19.77 -20.80
N GLY A 326 43.88 -18.99 -21.89
CA GLY A 326 43.09 -19.30 -23.08
C GLY A 326 41.61 -18.93 -22.96
N GLY A 327 41.26 -18.12 -21.95
CA GLY A 327 39.90 -17.65 -21.71
C GLY A 327 39.54 -16.41 -22.53
N LEU A 328 38.30 -16.39 -23.05
CA LEU A 328 37.77 -15.28 -23.84
C LEU A 328 37.24 -14.15 -22.95
N SER A 329 37.60 -12.91 -23.27
CA SER A 329 37.16 -11.72 -22.53
C SER A 329 36.14 -10.91 -23.34
N PHE A 330 34.98 -10.62 -22.75
CA PHE A 330 33.86 -9.92 -23.40
C PHE A 330 33.52 -8.61 -22.70
N HIS A 331 33.39 -7.55 -23.49
CA HIS A 331 33.03 -6.22 -23.02
C HIS A 331 31.69 -5.75 -23.63
N TRP A 332 30.93 -4.92 -22.92
CA TRP A 332 29.61 -4.47 -23.37
C TRP A 332 29.63 -3.67 -24.68
N ARG A 333 30.77 -3.07 -25.03
CA ARG A 333 30.96 -2.33 -26.29
C ARG A 333 31.15 -3.23 -27.50
N ASP A 334 31.59 -4.46 -27.31
CA ASP A 334 31.90 -5.37 -28.41
C ASP A 334 30.67 -5.67 -29.26
N TYR A 335 29.49 -5.61 -28.64
CA TYR A 335 28.20 -5.71 -29.34
C TYR A 335 27.98 -4.61 -30.38
N LEU A 336 28.48 -3.40 -30.12
CA LEU A 336 28.35 -2.28 -31.05
C LEU A 336 29.36 -2.39 -32.20
N ASP A 337 30.53 -2.96 -31.92
CA ASP A 337 31.55 -3.23 -32.93
C ASP A 337 31.17 -4.45 -33.80
N LEU A 338 30.33 -5.34 -33.27
CA LEU A 338 29.68 -6.44 -33.99
C LEU A 338 28.49 -5.98 -34.83
N ALA A 339 27.66 -5.05 -34.36
CA ALA A 339 26.37 -4.78 -35.00
C ALA A 339 26.51 -4.47 -36.51
N PRO A 340 25.75 -5.15 -37.39
CA PRO A 340 25.84 -4.90 -38.83
C PRO A 340 25.44 -3.46 -39.12
N ARG A 341 26.16 -2.81 -40.05
CA ARG A 341 25.91 -1.40 -40.42
C ARG A 341 24.47 -1.12 -40.88
N GLN A 342 23.77 -2.16 -41.33
CA GLN A 342 22.40 -2.10 -41.85
C GLN A 342 21.32 -2.23 -40.74
N GLY A 343 21.71 -2.38 -39.48
CA GLY A 343 20.82 -2.39 -38.31
C GLY A 343 20.30 -3.78 -37.90
N PRO A 344 19.65 -3.91 -36.73
CA PRO A 344 19.29 -5.20 -36.13
C PRO A 344 18.12 -5.93 -36.83
N ALA A 345 17.40 -5.26 -37.73
CA ALA A 345 16.24 -5.82 -38.42
C ALA A 345 16.61 -6.68 -39.66
N SER A 346 17.86 -6.63 -40.12
CA SER A 346 18.33 -7.39 -41.28
C SER A 346 18.80 -8.82 -40.95
N GLY A 347 18.62 -9.29 -39.71
CA GLY A 347 18.92 -10.67 -39.34
C GLY A 347 20.41 -11.02 -39.28
N GLY A 348 21.30 -10.02 -39.29
CA GLY A 348 22.74 -10.20 -39.06
C GLY A 348 23.39 -11.20 -40.01
N ASP A 349 23.57 -10.83 -41.28
CA ASP A 349 24.32 -11.65 -42.22
C ASP A 349 25.84 -11.58 -41.88
N TRP A 350 26.29 -12.45 -40.98
CA TRP A 350 27.69 -12.56 -40.54
C TRP A 350 28.62 -13.20 -41.59
N SER A 351 28.09 -13.46 -42.78
CA SER A 351 28.79 -14.02 -43.93
C SER A 351 29.83 -13.05 -44.52
N GLU A 352 29.70 -11.75 -44.26
CA GLU A 352 30.66 -10.71 -44.66
C GLU A 352 31.96 -10.71 -43.83
N LEU A 353 31.98 -11.39 -42.68
CA LEU A 353 33.17 -11.49 -41.83
C LEU A 353 34.15 -12.56 -42.35
N PRO A 354 35.47 -12.33 -42.23
CA PRO A 354 36.45 -13.34 -42.61
C PRO A 354 36.33 -14.58 -41.72
N ALA A 355 36.62 -15.76 -42.28
CA ALA A 355 36.51 -17.03 -41.55
C ALA A 355 37.44 -17.10 -40.33
N SER A 356 38.62 -16.47 -40.38
CA SER A 356 39.54 -16.33 -39.24
C SER A 356 40.39 -15.06 -39.39
N THR A 357 40.76 -14.45 -38.26
CA THR A 357 41.65 -13.29 -38.18
C THR A 357 43.00 -13.74 -37.60
N ARG A 358 44.11 -13.41 -38.28
CA ARG A 358 45.48 -13.82 -37.84
C ARG A 358 46.11 -12.90 -36.80
N LYS A 359 45.62 -11.67 -36.68
CA LYS A 359 46.16 -10.60 -35.80
C LYS A 359 45.10 -9.91 -34.93
N GLY A 360 43.83 -10.28 -35.09
CA GLY A 360 42.68 -9.67 -34.42
C GLY A 360 41.69 -10.71 -33.93
N GLY A 361 40.59 -10.27 -33.35
CA GLY A 361 39.55 -11.12 -32.76
C GLY A 361 39.52 -11.05 -31.23
N LEU A 362 38.74 -11.94 -30.60
CA LEU A 362 38.56 -11.95 -29.15
C LEU A 362 39.82 -12.37 -28.37
N ASP A 363 40.73 -13.07 -29.06
CA ASP A 363 41.99 -13.59 -28.52
C ASP A 363 43.11 -12.54 -28.54
N ALA A 364 42.94 -11.44 -29.29
CA ALA A 364 43.95 -10.39 -29.44
C ALA A 364 43.96 -9.41 -28.25
N PRO A 365 45.11 -8.80 -27.93
CA PRO A 365 45.19 -7.74 -26.94
C PRO A 365 44.33 -6.54 -27.39
N ARG A 366 43.45 -6.08 -26.49
CA ARG A 366 42.57 -4.93 -26.73
C ARG A 366 43.35 -3.61 -26.72
N ASP A 367 42.79 -2.60 -27.35
CA ASP A 367 43.35 -1.25 -27.32
C ASP A 367 43.40 -0.73 -25.87
N PRO A 368 44.59 -0.42 -25.31
CA PRO A 368 44.72 0.08 -23.94
C PRO A 368 44.08 1.45 -23.72
N ARG A 369 43.76 2.20 -24.78
CA ARG A 369 43.14 3.53 -24.66
C ARG A 369 41.61 3.47 -24.54
N ASP A 370 40.96 2.61 -25.32
CA ASP A 370 39.50 2.58 -25.45
C ASP A 370 38.85 1.25 -25.02
N GLY A 371 39.66 0.22 -24.75
CA GLY A 371 39.22 -1.13 -24.41
C GLY A 371 38.58 -1.91 -25.57
N ARG A 372 38.73 -1.41 -26.81
CA ARG A 372 38.12 -1.97 -28.02
C ARG A 372 38.93 -3.11 -28.61
N ILE A 373 38.26 -3.94 -29.41
CA ILE A 373 38.88 -5.03 -30.15
C ILE A 373 39.68 -4.44 -31.32
N THR A 374 40.93 -4.87 -31.47
CA THR A 374 41.82 -4.46 -32.56
C THR A 374 41.65 -5.39 -33.76
N ASP A 375 41.82 -4.86 -34.98
CA ASP A 375 41.88 -5.62 -36.24
C ASP A 375 40.62 -6.44 -36.64
N GLY A 376 39.46 -6.13 -36.03
CA GLY A 376 38.15 -6.68 -36.41
C GLY A 376 37.89 -8.10 -35.90
N LEU A 377 36.66 -8.58 -36.09
CA LEU A 377 36.20 -9.89 -35.63
C LEU A 377 36.08 -10.88 -36.78
N SER A 378 36.40 -12.15 -36.53
CA SER A 378 36.15 -13.23 -37.48
C SER A 378 34.82 -13.93 -37.21
N ARG A 379 34.31 -14.68 -38.20
CA ARG A 379 33.12 -15.51 -38.04
C ARG A 379 33.28 -16.54 -36.90
N ASN A 380 34.47 -17.13 -36.78
CA ASN A 380 34.79 -18.05 -35.69
C ASN A 380 34.74 -17.39 -34.31
N ASP A 381 35.08 -16.10 -34.21
CA ASP A 381 34.99 -15.36 -32.94
C ASP A 381 33.52 -15.09 -32.56
N VAL A 382 32.66 -14.81 -33.53
CA VAL A 382 31.21 -14.64 -33.33
C VAL A 382 30.59 -15.93 -32.79
N ASP A 383 30.95 -17.07 -33.38
CA ASP A 383 30.45 -18.40 -32.98
C ASP A 383 30.94 -18.83 -31.59
N ARG A 384 32.08 -18.28 -31.13
CA ARG A 384 32.65 -18.51 -29.80
C ARG A 384 32.11 -17.57 -28.73
N MET A 385 31.36 -16.54 -29.11
CA MET A 385 30.71 -15.66 -28.13
C MET A 385 29.64 -16.43 -27.37
N PRO A 386 29.48 -16.21 -26.06
CA PRO A 386 28.44 -16.88 -25.29
C PRO A 386 27.06 -16.54 -25.85
N ILE A 387 26.44 -17.52 -26.52
CA ILE A 387 25.07 -17.50 -27.06
C ILE A 387 24.04 -17.12 -25.99
N GLU A 388 24.37 -17.36 -24.72
CA GLU A 388 23.58 -16.95 -23.56
C GLU A 388 23.30 -15.44 -23.54
N LEU A 389 24.19 -14.59 -24.03
CA LEU A 389 23.90 -13.14 -24.13
C LEU A 389 23.05 -12.75 -25.35
N LEU A 390 23.03 -13.57 -26.41
CA LEU A 390 22.20 -13.31 -27.61
C LEU A 390 20.76 -13.82 -27.46
N MET A 391 20.51 -14.87 -26.65
CA MET A 391 19.19 -15.48 -26.46
C MET A 391 18.87 -15.81 -25.00
N THR A 392 19.41 -15.06 -24.03
CA THR A 392 19.27 -15.29 -22.58
C THR A 392 17.82 -15.54 -22.18
N ARG A 393 16.90 -14.71 -22.69
CA ARG A 393 15.47 -14.79 -22.36
C ARG A 393 14.75 -15.98 -22.97
N ASP A 394 15.28 -16.54 -24.07
CA ASP A 394 14.64 -17.61 -24.83
C ASP A 394 15.18 -18.99 -24.44
N LEU A 395 16.43 -19.09 -23.98
CA LEU A 395 17.08 -20.34 -23.60
C LEU A 395 16.94 -20.70 -22.10
N THR A 396 16.85 -19.71 -21.21
CA THR A 396 16.63 -20.00 -19.78
C THR A 396 15.14 -20.22 -19.49
N ASN A 397 14.70 -21.49 -19.41
CA ASN A 397 13.36 -21.83 -18.92
C ASN A 397 13.30 -21.69 -17.38
N GLU A 398 13.50 -20.47 -16.86
CA GLU A 398 13.52 -20.16 -15.42
C GLU A 398 12.19 -20.47 -14.72
N ARG A 399 11.10 -20.53 -15.50
CA ARG A 399 9.74 -20.91 -15.06
C ARG A 399 9.47 -22.41 -15.15
N GLY A 400 10.42 -23.18 -15.67
CA GLY A 400 10.35 -24.63 -15.80
C GLY A 400 10.20 -25.35 -14.47
N LEU A 401 9.52 -26.50 -14.50
CA LEU A 401 9.23 -27.32 -13.31
C LEU A 401 10.52 -27.75 -12.56
N LYS A 402 11.59 -28.07 -13.31
CA LYS A 402 12.89 -28.49 -12.77
C LYS A 402 13.49 -27.46 -11.80
N TRP A 403 13.51 -26.19 -12.20
CA TRP A 403 14.08 -25.10 -11.41
C TRP A 403 13.19 -24.68 -10.22
N ARG A 404 11.87 -24.86 -10.34
CA ARG A 404 10.94 -24.71 -9.21
C ARG A 404 11.17 -25.81 -8.16
N MET A 405 11.34 -27.05 -8.58
CA MET A 405 11.61 -28.18 -7.67
C MET A 405 12.98 -28.04 -6.98
N ARG A 406 13.99 -27.52 -7.69
CA ARG A 406 15.31 -27.25 -7.09
C ARG A 406 15.24 -26.19 -5.99
N ARG A 407 14.63 -25.03 -6.26
CA ARG A 407 14.42 -23.98 -5.25
C ARG A 407 13.58 -24.45 -4.06
N TRP A 408 12.58 -25.29 -4.31
CA TRP A 408 11.78 -25.88 -3.24
C TRP A 408 12.62 -26.82 -2.35
N LYS A 409 13.50 -27.65 -2.94
CA LYS A 409 14.41 -28.52 -2.17
C LYS A 409 15.45 -27.73 -1.38
N GLU A 410 16.04 -26.70 -1.98
CA GLU A 410 16.99 -25.80 -1.31
C GLU A 410 16.32 -25.12 -0.10
N LYS A 411 15.10 -24.60 -0.27
CA LYS A 411 14.32 -24.00 0.83
C LYS A 411 13.93 -24.99 1.93
N GLN A 412 13.68 -26.27 1.58
CA GLN A 412 13.43 -27.32 2.58
C GLN A 412 14.70 -27.65 3.37
N ALA A 413 15.86 -27.67 2.71
CA ALA A 413 17.14 -27.90 3.37
C ALA A 413 17.52 -26.75 4.31
N GLU A 414 17.29 -25.49 3.91
CA GLU A 414 17.45 -24.31 4.78
C GLU A 414 16.59 -24.42 6.04
N MET A 415 15.29 -24.70 5.91
CA MET A 415 14.42 -24.85 7.08
C MET A 415 14.83 -26.00 8.00
N GLN A 416 15.40 -27.09 7.45
CA GLN A 416 15.93 -28.19 8.28
C GLN A 416 17.19 -27.76 9.04
N GLN A 417 18.07 -26.97 8.41
CA GLN A 417 19.26 -26.44 9.07
C GLN A 417 18.89 -25.46 10.18
N GLU A 418 17.94 -24.56 9.93
CA GLU A 418 17.40 -23.64 10.94
C GLU A 418 16.81 -24.41 12.13
N ALA A 419 16.00 -25.45 11.89
CA ALA A 419 15.42 -26.27 12.96
C ALA A 419 16.49 -27.02 13.79
N ILE A 420 17.57 -27.49 13.15
CA ILE A 420 18.69 -28.13 13.84
C ILE A 420 19.45 -27.10 14.70
N GLN A 421 19.64 -25.88 14.19
CA GLN A 421 20.26 -24.79 14.95
C GLN A 421 19.42 -24.39 16.16
N GLU A 422 18.12 -24.17 15.99
CA GLU A 422 17.19 -23.88 17.09
C GLU A 422 17.20 -25.00 18.15
N HIS A 423 17.24 -26.27 17.74
CA HIS A 423 17.32 -27.39 18.67
C HIS A 423 18.63 -27.39 19.46
N ARG A 424 19.76 -27.09 18.80
CA ARG A 424 21.06 -26.96 19.45
C ARG A 424 21.06 -25.82 20.46
N GLU A 425 20.55 -24.65 20.09
CA GLU A 425 20.40 -23.50 20.99
C GLU A 425 19.53 -23.82 22.19
N ARG A 426 18.38 -24.46 21.96
CA ARG A 426 17.50 -24.91 23.04
C ARG A 426 18.17 -25.90 23.98
N SER A 427 18.97 -26.84 23.46
CA SER A 427 19.71 -27.78 24.29
C SER A 427 20.82 -27.11 25.11
N LYS A 428 21.46 -26.06 24.57
CA LYS A 428 22.44 -25.26 25.32
C LYS A 428 21.77 -24.49 26.45
N LEU A 429 20.65 -23.83 26.17
CA LEU A 429 19.85 -23.12 27.17
C LEU A 429 19.36 -24.05 28.29
N LEU A 430 18.92 -25.27 27.97
CA LEU A 430 18.54 -26.26 28.99
C LEU A 430 19.72 -26.66 29.90
N LYS A 431 20.92 -26.84 29.33
CA LYS A 431 22.14 -27.12 30.12
C LYS A 431 22.54 -25.95 31.00
N GLU A 432 22.43 -24.72 30.51
CA GLU A 432 22.68 -23.51 31.28
C GLU A 432 21.68 -23.36 32.43
N LEU A 433 20.40 -23.66 32.20
CA LEU A 433 19.35 -23.62 33.22
C LEU A 433 19.58 -24.68 34.30
N ASP A 434 20.01 -25.88 33.93
CA ASP A 434 20.37 -26.92 34.91
C ASP A 434 21.66 -26.58 35.67
N ALA A 435 22.61 -25.86 35.06
CA ALA A 435 23.80 -25.35 35.77
C ALA A 435 23.47 -24.21 36.76
N LEU A 436 22.40 -23.45 36.51
CA LEU A 436 21.89 -22.38 37.38
C LEU A 436 20.95 -22.89 38.50
N LYS A 437 20.65 -24.19 38.57
CA LYS A 437 19.83 -24.82 39.62
C LYS A 437 20.62 -25.26 40.86
N VAL A 438 21.84 -24.74 41.05
CA VAL A 438 22.56 -24.79 42.33
C VAL A 438 22.04 -23.66 43.21
#